data_AF-A0A927S229-F1
#
_entry.id   AF-A0A927S229-F1
#
_cell.length_a   1.000
_cell.length_b   1.000
_cell.length_c   1.000
_cell.angle_alpha   90.00
_cell.angle_beta   90.00
_cell.angle_gamma   90.00
#
_symmetry.space_group_name_H-M   'P 1'
#
loop_
_entity.id
_entity.type
_entity.pdbx_description
1 polymer ?
#
loop_
_entity_poly.entity_id
_entity_poly.type
_entity_poly.pdbx_seq_one_letter_code
_entity_poly.pdbx_strand_id
1 'polypeptide(L)'
;MNEIRRALRIRVALAAVLACLLGMTMAAHAQVQADITVNPDSEPMTAEQLREVVGEAAEAFYQDQELKAALGSEITRVCESVPTVDYPTEDREFYVLTHAGKSMRFFMETIGQPDENGRYPLYITLHGGGGAPAEENNDQWIDMSNYYRGVVENGIYIACRGITDTWDLHFQKDSYPLYDRLIEAMIVNYGADPDRVFLLGFSAGGDGVYQIAPRLADRFAAVNMSSGHPNGVSLLNLANCPICLQAGIRDWYDEDAMRSVRAAEFEKTLSEYRDQYGFGYEHRVCIHVPNGHNYSDNADDECTVLKDPALFADRAGEEDLLSPLMDVLEECELGSDVGFLSYYPAEVDEVFDDKITQAVTETLGLETVQVNANAVRYVSQFTRDPAPAKLVWDLSTRASEREKRAFYWLEADTSVDRGIITAAYDAASNTITVEPDADVNGDFAILFHPALVDVSRPVIVKTGSIARTVQVNPSAEFLEASMLENGDPRLGCVGRIMYSDLTGSDDND
;
A
#
# COMPACT_ATOMS: atom_id res chain seq x y z
N MET A 1 -1.29 12.86 -40.52
CA MET A 1 -1.68 11.53 -39.99
C MET A 1 -0.57 10.48 -40.12
N ASN A 2 0.09 10.31 -41.28
CA ASN A 2 1.18 9.34 -41.43
C ASN A 2 2.50 9.72 -40.73
N GLU A 3 2.83 11.01 -40.62
CA GLU A 3 4.03 11.46 -39.90
C GLU A 3 3.90 11.34 -38.38
N ILE A 4 2.71 11.62 -37.83
CA ILE A 4 2.40 11.46 -36.40
C ILE A 4 2.50 9.98 -35.99
N ARG A 5 1.95 9.06 -36.80
CA ARG A 5 2.07 7.61 -36.56
C ARG A 5 3.52 7.11 -36.66
N ARG A 6 4.35 7.75 -37.50
CA ARG A 6 5.77 7.41 -37.64
C ARG A 6 6.59 7.93 -36.46
N ALA A 7 6.31 9.15 -35.99
CA ALA A 7 6.92 9.72 -34.79
C ALA A 7 6.55 8.92 -33.53
N LEU A 8 5.28 8.50 -33.40
CA LEU A 8 4.82 7.65 -32.29
C LEU A 8 5.50 6.28 -32.30
N ARG A 9 5.63 5.64 -33.48
CA ARG A 9 6.36 4.35 -33.61
C ARG A 9 7.85 4.46 -33.30
N ILE A 10 8.49 5.56 -33.67
CA ILE A 10 9.91 5.81 -33.35
C ILE A 10 10.08 6.05 -31.85
N ARG A 11 9.17 6.78 -31.20
CA ARG A 11 9.20 6.99 -29.74
C ARG A 11 8.96 5.70 -28.96
N VAL A 12 7.99 4.88 -29.36
CA VAL A 12 7.74 3.57 -28.74
C VAL A 12 8.92 2.63 -28.94
N ALA A 13 9.56 2.63 -30.11
CA ALA A 13 10.76 1.85 -30.36
C ALA A 13 11.97 2.35 -29.55
N LEU A 14 12.15 3.66 -29.38
CA LEU A 14 13.20 4.22 -28.52
C LEU A 14 12.95 3.90 -27.05
N ALA A 15 11.70 4.02 -26.57
CA ALA A 15 11.32 3.67 -25.21
C ALA A 15 11.53 2.18 -24.93
N ALA A 16 11.21 1.30 -25.88
CA ALA A 16 11.47 -0.13 -25.76
C ALA A 16 12.98 -0.46 -25.77
N VAL A 17 13.78 0.25 -26.56
CA VAL A 17 15.25 0.07 -26.58
C VAL A 17 15.88 0.62 -25.30
N LEU A 18 15.39 1.75 -24.77
CA LEU A 18 15.85 2.31 -23.50
C LEU A 18 15.44 1.40 -22.33
N ALA A 19 14.20 0.88 -22.32
CA ALA A 19 13.72 -0.09 -21.33
C ALA A 19 14.45 -1.44 -21.41
N CYS A 20 14.84 -1.91 -22.60
CA CYS A 20 15.71 -3.08 -22.74
C CYS A 20 17.14 -2.81 -22.29
N LEU A 21 17.69 -1.62 -22.57
CA LEU A 21 19.00 -1.20 -22.07
C LEU A 21 18.99 -1.03 -20.55
N LEU A 22 17.88 -0.54 -19.97
CA LEU A 22 17.64 -0.42 -18.52
C LEU A 22 17.38 -1.76 -17.86
N GLY A 23 16.62 -2.66 -18.49
CA GLY A 23 16.50 -4.05 -18.05
C GLY A 23 17.84 -4.76 -18.10
N MET A 24 18.74 -4.39 -19.03
CA MET A 24 20.11 -4.89 -19.08
C MET A 24 21.06 -4.18 -18.11
N THR A 25 20.90 -2.89 -17.79
CA THR A 25 21.74 -2.21 -16.77
C THR A 25 21.28 -2.52 -15.35
N MET A 26 19.98 -2.59 -15.08
CA MET A 26 19.42 -3.13 -13.83
C MET A 26 19.77 -4.61 -13.67
N ALA A 27 19.69 -5.43 -14.72
CA ALA A 27 20.15 -6.82 -14.66
C ALA A 27 21.68 -6.94 -14.56
N ALA A 28 22.45 -6.00 -15.10
CA ALA A 28 23.90 -5.95 -14.92
C ALA A 28 24.30 -5.52 -13.50
N HIS A 29 23.49 -4.68 -12.83
CA HIS A 29 23.62 -4.40 -11.39
C HIS A 29 23.09 -5.58 -10.54
N ALA A 30 22.08 -6.31 -11.01
CA ALA A 30 21.64 -7.58 -10.40
C ALA A 30 22.66 -8.71 -10.57
N GLN A 31 23.68 -8.50 -11.42
CA GLN A 31 24.84 -9.36 -11.58
C GLN A 31 26.01 -8.96 -10.66
N VAL A 32 25.74 -8.28 -9.54
CA VAL A 32 26.62 -8.35 -8.35
C VAL A 32 26.43 -9.73 -7.70
N GLN A 33 26.92 -10.74 -8.41
CA GLN A 33 27.12 -12.09 -7.91
C GLN A 33 28.59 -12.20 -7.52
N ALA A 34 28.92 -11.68 -6.34
CA ALA A 34 30.15 -12.00 -5.62
C ALA A 34 29.87 -11.84 -4.12
N ASP A 35 29.83 -12.97 -3.44
CA ASP A 35 30.14 -13.20 -2.03
C ASP A 35 29.92 -12.03 -1.05
N ILE A 36 28.86 -12.19 -0.23
CA ILE A 36 28.90 -12.03 1.23
C ILE A 36 29.79 -10.88 1.74
N THR A 37 29.18 -9.78 2.22
CA THR A 37 29.91 -8.74 2.98
C THR A 37 30.17 -9.17 4.42
N VAL A 38 30.85 -10.31 4.56
CA VAL A 38 31.42 -10.83 5.80
C VAL A 38 32.88 -11.10 5.51
N ASN A 39 33.68 -10.05 5.59
CA ASN A 39 35.13 -10.20 5.68
C ASN A 39 35.50 -10.11 7.17
N PRO A 40 35.79 -11.23 7.84
CA PRO A 40 36.11 -11.22 9.28
C PRO A 40 37.39 -10.44 9.61
N ASP A 41 38.21 -10.08 8.61
CA ASP A 41 39.51 -9.42 8.79
C ASP A 41 39.48 -7.89 8.53
N SER A 42 38.36 -7.30 8.10
CA SER A 42 38.26 -5.84 7.94
C SER A 42 37.88 -5.15 9.24
N GLU A 43 38.44 -3.96 9.46
CA GLU A 43 38.15 -3.17 10.66
C GLU A 43 36.67 -2.74 10.69
N PRO A 44 36.00 -2.85 11.85
CA PRO A 44 34.63 -2.39 12.00
C PRO A 44 34.49 -0.91 11.67
N MET A 45 33.42 -0.58 10.94
CA MET A 45 33.08 0.81 10.65
C MET A 45 32.41 1.44 11.89
N THR A 46 32.79 2.66 12.22
CA THR A 46 32.11 3.41 13.29
C THR A 46 30.72 3.88 12.83
N ALA A 47 29.82 4.14 13.78
CA ALA A 47 28.49 4.69 13.47
C ALA A 47 28.55 6.05 12.77
N GLU A 48 29.62 6.82 12.97
CA GLU A 48 29.81 8.12 12.29
C GLU A 48 30.17 7.93 10.82
N GLN A 49 31.14 7.05 10.53
CA GLN A 49 31.50 6.69 9.16
C GLN A 49 30.31 6.08 8.41
N LEU A 50 29.53 5.21 9.05
CA LEU A 50 28.33 4.64 8.44
C LEU A 50 27.31 5.74 8.07
N ARG A 51 27.08 6.71 8.96
CA ARG A 51 26.16 7.83 8.67
C ARG A 51 26.65 8.69 7.50
N GLU A 52 27.95 8.91 7.38
CA GLU A 52 28.54 9.63 6.25
C GLU A 52 28.31 8.88 4.94
N VAL A 53 28.63 7.58 4.88
CA VAL A 53 28.42 6.73 3.70
C VAL A 53 26.94 6.69 3.29
N VAL A 54 26.03 6.54 4.26
CA VAL A 54 24.58 6.54 3.98
C VAL A 54 24.10 7.90 3.47
N GLY A 55 24.59 8.99 4.04
CA GLY A 55 24.27 10.34 3.60
C GLY A 55 24.76 10.63 2.18
N GLU A 56 25.98 10.22 1.86
CA GLU A 56 26.55 10.36 0.51
C GLU A 56 25.78 9.54 -0.53
N ALA A 57 25.46 8.28 -0.22
CA ALA A 57 24.68 7.41 -1.11
C ALA A 57 23.26 7.96 -1.35
N ALA A 58 22.59 8.47 -0.30
CA ALA A 58 21.27 9.08 -0.44
C ALA A 58 21.31 10.36 -1.29
N GLU A 59 22.32 11.22 -1.12
CA GLU A 59 22.49 12.40 -1.98
C GLU A 59 22.78 11.99 -3.42
N ALA A 60 23.64 10.99 -3.64
CA ALA A 60 23.92 10.45 -4.97
C ALA A 60 22.65 9.92 -5.65
N PHE A 61 21.83 9.14 -4.92
CA PHE A 61 20.53 8.65 -5.40
C PHE A 61 19.62 9.81 -5.86
N TYR A 62 19.50 10.87 -5.05
CA TYR A 62 18.68 12.02 -5.41
C TYR A 62 19.28 12.90 -6.50
N GLN A 63 20.58 12.82 -6.78
CA GLN A 63 21.24 13.60 -7.84
C GLN A 63 21.44 12.82 -9.15
N ASP A 64 21.20 11.52 -9.14
CA ASP A 64 21.36 10.64 -10.30
C ASP A 64 20.52 11.12 -11.49
N GLN A 65 21.20 11.60 -12.54
CA GLN A 65 20.56 12.14 -13.74
C GLN A 65 20.02 11.04 -14.66
N GLU A 66 20.63 9.86 -14.65
CA GLU A 66 20.19 8.72 -15.47
C GLU A 66 18.91 8.14 -14.88
N LEU A 67 18.85 7.97 -13.56
CA LEU A 67 17.63 7.56 -12.85
C LEU A 67 16.49 8.55 -13.06
N LYS A 68 16.74 9.86 -12.86
CA LYS A 68 15.76 10.92 -13.12
C LYS A 68 15.22 10.88 -14.55
N ALA A 69 16.13 10.76 -15.53
CA ALA A 69 15.77 10.70 -16.94
C ALA A 69 14.96 9.43 -17.27
N ALA A 70 15.35 8.27 -16.73
CA ALA A 70 14.65 7.02 -16.91
C ALA A 70 13.20 7.10 -16.39
N LEU A 71 13.04 7.42 -15.09
CA LEU A 71 11.72 7.54 -14.46
C LEU A 71 10.88 8.66 -15.09
N GLY A 72 11.50 9.79 -15.43
CA GLY A 72 10.83 10.92 -16.08
C GLY A 72 10.37 10.61 -17.50
N SER A 73 11.09 9.75 -18.23
CA SER A 73 10.71 9.35 -19.60
C SER A 73 9.48 8.44 -19.67
N GLU A 74 9.14 7.77 -18.56
CA GLU A 74 7.96 6.91 -18.45
C GLU A 74 6.68 7.71 -18.16
N ILE A 75 6.79 8.97 -17.71
CA ILE A 75 5.65 9.84 -17.41
C ILE A 75 5.47 10.88 -18.51
N THR A 76 4.32 10.86 -19.17
CA THR A 76 3.95 11.84 -20.19
C THR A 76 2.74 12.65 -19.75
N ARG A 77 2.82 13.98 -19.81
CA ARG A 77 1.65 14.85 -19.69
C ARG A 77 0.86 14.84 -20.99
N VAL A 78 -0.44 14.59 -20.89
CA VAL A 78 -1.39 14.49 -21.99
C VAL A 78 -2.50 15.51 -21.78
N CYS A 79 -3.00 16.07 -22.87
CA CYS A 79 -4.23 16.85 -22.89
C CYS A 79 -5.10 16.27 -24.00
N GLU A 80 -6.12 15.53 -23.63
CA GLU A 80 -7.04 14.88 -24.58
C GLU A 80 -8.46 14.85 -24.03
N SER A 81 -9.41 14.72 -24.95
CA SER A 81 -10.83 14.61 -24.61
C SER A 81 -11.09 13.34 -23.80
N VAL A 82 -11.68 13.50 -22.62
CA VAL A 82 -12.07 12.40 -21.73
C VAL A 82 -13.58 12.18 -21.86
N PRO A 83 -14.03 11.05 -22.44
CA PRO A 83 -15.46 10.71 -22.52
C PRO A 83 -16.03 10.41 -21.13
N THR A 84 -17.24 10.89 -20.89
CA THR A 84 -17.91 10.97 -19.58
C THR A 84 -19.41 10.80 -19.78
N VAL A 85 -20.14 10.34 -18.76
CA VAL A 85 -21.61 10.31 -18.76
C VAL A 85 -22.16 11.57 -18.11
N ASP A 86 -21.66 11.90 -16.92
CA ASP A 86 -22.23 12.97 -16.08
C ASP A 86 -21.58 14.34 -16.34
N TYR A 87 -20.34 14.36 -16.82
CA TYR A 87 -19.63 15.58 -17.18
C TYR A 87 -19.65 15.87 -18.68
N PRO A 88 -19.46 17.14 -19.11
CA PRO A 88 -19.15 17.44 -20.49
C PRO A 88 -17.87 16.73 -20.93
N THR A 89 -17.94 16.06 -22.07
CA THR A 89 -16.76 15.52 -22.74
C THR A 89 -15.89 16.67 -23.25
N GLU A 90 -14.76 16.90 -22.61
CA GLU A 90 -13.85 18.01 -22.88
C GLU A 90 -12.38 17.57 -22.74
N ASP A 91 -11.47 18.37 -23.29
CA ASP A 91 -10.04 18.13 -23.16
C ASP A 91 -9.62 18.34 -21.70
N ARG A 92 -8.99 17.33 -21.10
CA ARG A 92 -8.46 17.37 -19.73
C ARG A 92 -6.98 17.10 -19.73
N GLU A 93 -6.24 17.81 -18.87
CA GLU A 93 -4.83 17.55 -18.65
C GLU A 93 -4.63 16.49 -17.57
N PHE A 94 -3.88 15.43 -17.90
CA PHE A 94 -3.51 14.37 -16.97
C PHE A 94 -2.16 13.79 -17.35
N TYR A 95 -1.67 12.86 -16.54
CA TYR A 95 -0.41 12.17 -16.76
C TYR A 95 -0.65 10.71 -17.12
N VAL A 96 0.24 10.16 -17.94
CA VAL A 96 0.27 8.74 -18.28
C VAL A 96 1.63 8.19 -17.89
N LEU A 97 1.66 7.30 -16.90
CA LEU A 97 2.81 6.45 -16.61
C LEU A 97 2.77 5.26 -17.56
N THR A 98 3.87 4.95 -18.24
CA THR A 98 4.01 3.74 -19.06
C THR A 98 5.25 2.95 -18.64
N HIS A 99 5.03 1.71 -18.20
CA HIS A 99 6.08 0.82 -17.73
C HIS A 99 5.79 -0.61 -18.19
N ALA A 100 6.81 -1.35 -18.63
CA ALA A 100 6.68 -2.71 -19.18
C ALA A 100 5.57 -2.89 -20.24
N GLY A 101 5.26 -1.83 -21.02
CA GLY A 101 4.21 -1.86 -22.05
C GLY A 101 2.78 -1.73 -21.52
N LYS A 102 2.61 -1.44 -20.22
CA LYS A 102 1.34 -1.14 -19.55
C LYS A 102 1.29 0.33 -19.17
N SER A 103 0.08 0.87 -19.01
CA SER A 103 -0.09 2.29 -18.73
C SER A 103 -1.11 2.55 -17.63
N MET A 104 -0.82 3.53 -16.79
CA MET A 104 -1.72 4.07 -15.77
C MET A 104 -1.92 5.56 -16.04
N ARG A 105 -3.18 6.00 -16.12
CA ARG A 105 -3.50 7.42 -16.20
C ARG A 105 -3.70 7.96 -14.79
N PHE A 106 -3.31 9.21 -14.53
CA PHE A 106 -3.54 9.83 -13.24
C PHE A 106 -3.61 11.35 -13.33
N PHE A 107 -4.46 11.96 -12.48
CA PHE A 107 -4.41 13.38 -12.19
C PHE A 107 -3.41 13.61 -11.08
N MET A 108 -2.73 14.75 -11.10
CA MET A 108 -1.74 15.12 -10.09
C MET A 108 -1.80 16.62 -9.79
N GLU A 109 -1.81 16.96 -8.51
CA GLU A 109 -1.71 18.33 -8.02
C GLU A 109 -0.72 18.40 -6.86
N THR A 110 0.11 19.44 -6.79
CA THR A 110 0.92 19.73 -5.61
C THR A 110 0.22 20.80 -4.79
N ILE A 111 -0.09 20.47 -3.53
CA ILE A 111 -0.88 21.29 -2.61
C ILE A 111 0.02 21.76 -1.46
N GLY A 112 -0.19 23.00 -1.01
CA GLY A 112 0.49 23.55 0.16
C GLY A 112 1.98 23.83 -0.07
N GLN A 113 2.74 23.82 1.03
CA GLN A 113 4.20 23.98 1.03
C GLN A 113 4.87 22.66 1.44
N PRO A 114 6.10 22.39 0.95
CA PRO A 114 6.84 21.24 1.41
C PRO A 114 7.30 21.44 2.86
N ASP A 115 7.83 20.40 3.47
CA ASP A 115 8.52 20.51 4.76
C ASP A 115 9.85 21.28 4.66
N GLU A 116 10.57 21.35 5.79
CA GLU A 116 11.86 22.03 5.89
C GLU A 116 12.96 21.45 4.99
N ASN A 117 12.81 20.20 4.55
CA ASN A 117 13.73 19.51 3.65
C ASN A 117 13.27 19.58 2.18
N GLY A 118 12.22 20.35 1.89
CA GLY A 118 11.66 20.47 0.55
C GLY A 118 10.87 19.25 0.09
N ARG A 119 10.42 18.38 1.01
CA ARG A 119 9.68 17.15 0.71
C ARG A 119 8.18 17.30 0.94
N TYR A 120 7.40 16.57 0.16
CA TYR A 120 5.95 16.51 0.27
C TYR A 120 5.47 15.11 0.69
N PRO A 121 4.48 14.99 1.58
CA PRO A 121 3.69 13.77 1.67
C PRO A 121 3.06 13.43 0.31
N LEU A 122 2.91 12.15 0.00
CA LEU A 122 2.30 11.66 -1.23
C LEU A 122 0.98 10.94 -0.92
N TYR A 123 -0.11 11.41 -1.51
CA TYR A 123 -1.44 10.80 -1.40
C TYR A 123 -1.81 10.16 -2.74
N ILE A 124 -1.93 8.83 -2.76
CA ILE A 124 -2.41 8.06 -3.92
C ILE A 124 -3.85 7.65 -3.66
N THR A 125 -4.76 8.06 -4.52
CA THR A 125 -6.21 7.86 -4.36
C THR A 125 -6.80 7.04 -5.51
N LEU A 126 -7.69 6.11 -5.17
CA LEU A 126 -8.26 5.12 -6.09
C LEU A 126 -9.79 5.29 -6.17
N HIS A 127 -10.34 5.39 -7.38
CA HIS A 127 -11.75 5.66 -7.62
C HIS A 127 -12.63 4.40 -7.60
N GLY A 128 -13.96 4.58 -7.44
CA GLY A 128 -14.96 3.52 -7.52
C GLY A 128 -15.37 3.14 -8.94
N GLY A 129 -16.46 2.38 -9.09
CA GLY A 129 -17.05 2.11 -10.42
C GLY A 129 -16.50 0.91 -11.18
N GLY A 130 -15.72 0.03 -10.55
CA GLY A 130 -15.20 -1.18 -11.18
C GLY A 130 -16.28 -2.01 -11.87
N GLY A 131 -16.03 -2.43 -13.11
CA GLY A 131 -16.98 -3.20 -13.93
C GLY A 131 -18.03 -2.36 -14.66
N ALA A 132 -18.12 -1.05 -14.40
CA ALA A 132 -18.97 -0.13 -15.17
C ALA A 132 -18.32 0.23 -16.52
N PRO A 133 -19.07 0.84 -17.47
CA PRO A 133 -18.50 1.38 -18.70
C PRO A 133 -17.35 2.36 -18.47
N ALA A 134 -16.49 2.53 -19.48
CA ALA A 134 -15.30 3.37 -19.40
C ALA A 134 -15.63 4.84 -19.10
N GLU A 135 -16.72 5.34 -19.67
CA GLU A 135 -17.24 6.71 -19.47
C GLU A 135 -17.65 6.95 -18.02
N GLU A 136 -18.38 6.01 -17.40
CA GLU A 136 -18.78 6.10 -15.98
C GLU A 136 -17.57 6.00 -15.05
N ASN A 137 -16.65 5.09 -15.35
CA ASN A 137 -15.43 5.04 -14.59
C ASN A 137 -14.67 6.38 -14.73
N ASN A 138 -14.64 7.01 -15.92
CA ASN A 138 -13.97 8.31 -16.10
C ASN A 138 -14.60 9.40 -15.23
N ASP A 139 -15.93 9.39 -15.07
CA ASP A 139 -16.62 10.26 -14.11
C ASP A 139 -16.11 10.02 -12.69
N GLN A 140 -16.06 8.75 -12.25
CA GLN A 140 -15.55 8.39 -10.91
C GLN A 140 -14.09 8.80 -10.69
N TRP A 141 -13.26 8.72 -11.73
CA TRP A 141 -11.87 9.16 -11.67
C TRP A 141 -11.75 10.69 -11.54
N ILE A 142 -12.59 11.44 -12.27
CA ILE A 142 -12.70 12.90 -12.14
C ILE A 142 -13.20 13.28 -10.74
N ASP A 143 -14.19 12.57 -10.21
CA ASP A 143 -14.69 12.79 -8.85
C ASP A 143 -13.60 12.56 -7.81
N MET A 144 -12.87 11.45 -7.93
CA MET A 144 -11.75 11.13 -7.03
C MET A 144 -10.63 12.17 -7.10
N SER A 145 -10.42 12.84 -8.24
CA SER A 145 -9.47 13.97 -8.32
C SER A 145 -9.83 15.14 -7.40
N ASN A 146 -11.08 15.23 -6.93
CA ASN A 146 -11.55 16.27 -6.01
C ASN A 146 -11.93 15.73 -4.62
N TYR A 147 -12.26 14.44 -4.50
CA TYR A 147 -12.90 13.85 -3.32
C TYR A 147 -12.14 14.09 -2.01
N TYR A 148 -10.89 13.64 -1.89
CA TYR A 148 -10.06 13.89 -0.71
C TYR A 148 -9.26 15.21 -0.81
N ARG A 149 -9.20 15.81 -2.01
CA ARG A 149 -8.38 16.97 -2.33
C ARG A 149 -8.67 18.19 -1.43
N GLY A 150 -9.89 18.34 -0.95
CA GLY A 150 -10.30 19.46 -0.10
C GLY A 150 -9.70 19.44 1.31
N VAL A 151 -9.36 18.27 1.83
CA VAL A 151 -8.83 18.09 3.21
C VAL A 151 -7.33 17.84 3.26
N VAL A 152 -6.66 17.78 2.11
CA VAL A 152 -5.19 17.74 2.05
C VAL A 152 -4.63 19.15 2.24
N GLU A 153 -3.90 19.36 3.33
CA GLU A 153 -3.27 20.66 3.65
C GLU A 153 -1.98 20.90 2.86
N ASN A 154 -1.14 19.85 2.76
CA ASN A 154 0.07 19.85 1.96
C ASN A 154 0.39 18.44 1.44
N GLY A 155 0.91 18.37 0.21
CA GLY A 155 1.32 17.09 -0.39
C GLY A 155 1.21 17.06 -1.90
N ILE A 156 1.70 15.98 -2.49
CA ILE A 156 1.42 15.60 -3.87
C ILE A 156 0.16 14.73 -3.83
N TYR A 157 -0.93 15.22 -4.41
CA TYR A 157 -2.20 14.51 -4.49
C TYR A 157 -2.34 13.87 -5.86
N ILE A 158 -2.53 12.55 -5.89
CA ILE A 158 -2.69 11.76 -7.11
C ILE A 158 -4.02 11.03 -7.08
N ALA A 159 -4.81 11.17 -8.14
CA ALA A 159 -5.95 10.30 -8.41
C ALA A 159 -5.60 9.38 -9.57
N CYS A 160 -5.40 8.09 -9.26
CA CYS A 160 -5.08 7.06 -10.26
C CYS A 160 -6.35 6.57 -10.93
N ARG A 161 -6.34 6.50 -12.26
CA ARG A 161 -7.28 5.69 -13.03
C ARG A 161 -6.85 4.23 -12.92
N GLY A 162 -7.75 3.34 -12.51
CA GLY A 162 -7.64 1.91 -12.81
C GLY A 162 -7.14 1.63 -14.24
N ILE A 163 -6.32 0.60 -14.41
CA ILE A 163 -5.62 0.33 -15.68
C ILE A 163 -6.52 -0.40 -16.71
N THR A 164 -7.73 -0.76 -16.29
CA THR A 164 -8.82 -1.34 -17.07
C THR A 164 -10.15 -0.78 -16.53
N ASP A 165 -11.27 -1.25 -17.07
CA ASP A 165 -12.62 -0.94 -16.56
C ASP A 165 -13.32 -2.20 -15.99
N THR A 166 -12.56 -3.26 -15.69
CA THR A 166 -13.10 -4.48 -15.06
C THR A 166 -13.33 -4.29 -13.55
N TRP A 167 -13.98 -5.23 -12.88
CA TRP A 167 -14.27 -5.13 -11.44
C TRP A 167 -12.99 -4.98 -10.59
N ASP A 168 -11.88 -5.53 -11.05
CA ASP A 168 -10.54 -5.53 -10.45
C ASP A 168 -9.59 -4.46 -11.02
N LEU A 169 -10.14 -3.37 -11.58
CA LEU A 169 -9.44 -2.31 -12.30
C LEU A 169 -8.16 -1.77 -11.63
N HIS A 170 -8.10 -1.77 -10.30
CA HIS A 170 -6.97 -1.25 -9.53
C HIS A 170 -5.92 -2.32 -9.20
N PHE A 171 -6.24 -3.61 -9.25
CA PHE A 171 -5.39 -4.68 -8.71
C PHE A 171 -5.21 -5.88 -9.65
N GLN A 172 -5.44 -5.65 -10.95
CA GLN A 172 -4.85 -6.45 -12.01
C GLN A 172 -3.35 -6.67 -11.74
N LYS A 173 -2.83 -7.83 -12.14
CA LYS A 173 -1.41 -8.16 -11.92
C LYS A 173 -0.43 -7.10 -12.46
N ASP A 174 -0.80 -6.43 -13.55
CA ASP A 174 -0.01 -5.37 -14.19
C ASP A 174 -0.05 -4.04 -13.41
N SER A 175 -0.96 -3.88 -12.43
CA SER A 175 -1.09 -2.66 -11.63
C SER A 175 0.05 -2.50 -10.63
N TYR A 176 0.53 -3.59 -10.03
CA TYR A 176 1.52 -3.53 -8.94
C TYR A 176 2.84 -2.88 -9.36
N PRO A 177 3.45 -3.24 -10.51
CA PRO A 177 4.65 -2.55 -11.00
C PRO A 177 4.41 -1.08 -11.31
N LEU A 178 3.20 -0.71 -11.76
CA LEU A 178 2.85 0.68 -12.05
C LEU A 178 2.76 1.51 -10.77
N TYR A 179 2.26 0.97 -9.66
CA TYR A 179 2.26 1.69 -8.38
C TYR A 179 3.67 1.85 -7.81
N ASP A 180 4.50 0.80 -7.82
CA ASP A 180 5.90 0.92 -7.41
C ASP A 180 6.60 2.00 -8.23
N ARG A 181 6.47 1.93 -9.56
CA ARG A 181 7.11 2.88 -10.48
C ARG A 181 6.58 4.30 -10.33
N LEU A 182 5.28 4.47 -10.04
CA LEU A 182 4.70 5.77 -9.71
C LEU A 182 5.35 6.36 -8.45
N ILE A 183 5.43 5.58 -7.37
CA ILE A 183 6.03 6.02 -6.10
C ILE A 183 7.50 6.41 -6.30
N GLU A 184 8.28 5.59 -7.01
CA GLU A 184 9.68 5.89 -7.35
C GLU A 184 9.84 7.22 -8.09
N ALA A 185 9.03 7.41 -9.14
CA ALA A 185 9.05 8.65 -9.92
C ALA A 185 8.68 9.86 -9.05
N MET A 186 7.70 9.72 -8.16
CA MET A 186 7.32 10.79 -7.24
C MET A 186 8.44 11.15 -6.25
N ILE A 187 9.13 10.14 -5.70
CA ILE A 187 10.27 10.34 -4.78
C ILE A 187 11.43 11.07 -5.49
N VAL A 188 11.79 10.60 -6.69
CA VAL A 188 13.00 11.06 -7.40
C VAL A 188 12.79 12.38 -8.14
N ASN A 189 11.64 12.55 -8.80
CA ASN A 189 11.39 13.69 -9.72
C ASN A 189 10.46 14.76 -9.17
N TYR A 190 9.62 14.44 -8.18
CA TYR A 190 8.59 15.36 -7.66
C TYR A 190 8.79 15.74 -6.20
N GLY A 191 9.80 15.18 -5.53
CA GLY A 191 10.12 15.52 -4.14
C GLY A 191 9.16 14.89 -3.13
N ALA A 192 8.53 13.76 -3.46
CA ALA A 192 7.80 12.99 -2.46
C ALA A 192 8.74 12.50 -1.35
N ASP A 193 8.21 12.49 -0.13
CA ASP A 193 8.83 11.87 1.02
C ASP A 193 8.54 10.35 1.00
N PRO A 194 9.57 9.49 0.86
CA PRO A 194 9.38 8.04 0.90
C PRO A 194 8.78 7.52 2.21
N ASP A 195 8.89 8.27 3.32
CA ASP A 195 8.36 7.86 4.62
C ASP A 195 6.94 8.42 4.90
N ARG A 196 6.36 9.19 3.96
CA ARG A 196 4.98 9.71 4.04
C ARG A 196 4.22 9.49 2.73
N VAL A 197 4.11 8.23 2.33
CA VAL A 197 3.29 7.79 1.20
C VAL A 197 2.03 7.12 1.72
N PHE A 198 0.86 7.56 1.25
CA PHE A 198 -0.44 7.08 1.71
C PHE A 198 -1.27 6.55 0.54
N LEU A 199 -2.00 5.46 0.78
CA LEU A 199 -2.94 4.87 -0.20
C LEU A 199 -4.37 4.97 0.34
N LEU A 200 -5.26 5.55 -0.44
CA LEU A 200 -6.67 5.72 -0.08
C LEU A 200 -7.55 5.24 -1.24
N GLY A 201 -8.71 4.68 -0.93
CA GLY A 201 -9.63 4.23 -1.98
C GLY A 201 -11.05 4.06 -1.50
N PHE A 202 -11.99 4.35 -2.40
CA PHE A 202 -13.43 4.26 -2.12
C PHE A 202 -14.11 3.27 -3.09
N SER A 203 -15.01 2.42 -2.59
CA SER A 203 -15.74 1.41 -3.37
C SER A 203 -14.77 0.43 -4.07
N ALA A 204 -14.82 0.28 -5.39
CA ALA A 204 -13.83 -0.51 -6.15
C ALA A 204 -12.37 -0.02 -5.96
N GLY A 205 -12.17 1.25 -5.58
CA GLY A 205 -10.88 1.76 -5.13
C GLY A 205 -10.49 1.20 -3.76
N GLY A 206 -11.47 0.99 -2.88
CA GLY A 206 -11.31 0.28 -1.61
C GLY A 206 -10.94 -1.20 -1.80
N ASP A 207 -11.53 -1.90 -2.78
CA ASP A 207 -11.06 -3.23 -3.21
C ASP A 207 -9.59 -3.17 -3.61
N GLY A 208 -9.20 -2.12 -4.35
CA GLY A 208 -7.81 -1.82 -4.68
C GLY A 208 -6.92 -1.70 -3.44
N VAL A 209 -7.33 -0.94 -2.42
CA VAL A 209 -6.56 -0.78 -1.17
C VAL A 209 -6.34 -2.13 -0.48
N TYR A 210 -7.40 -2.93 -0.31
CA TYR A 210 -7.30 -4.28 0.26
C TYR A 210 -6.25 -5.14 -0.45
N GLN A 211 -6.16 -5.04 -1.77
CA GLN A 211 -5.26 -5.87 -2.57
C GLN A 211 -3.84 -5.31 -2.63
N ILE A 212 -3.68 -4.00 -2.81
CA ILE A 212 -2.37 -3.35 -3.01
C ILE A 212 -1.62 -3.23 -1.69
N ALA A 213 -2.29 -2.85 -0.60
CA ALA A 213 -1.64 -2.57 0.68
C ALA A 213 -0.80 -3.76 1.20
N PRO A 214 -1.31 -5.01 1.33
CA PRO A 214 -0.49 -6.13 1.81
C PRO A 214 0.62 -6.56 0.84
N ARG A 215 0.52 -6.18 -0.44
CA ARG A 215 1.51 -6.49 -1.50
C ARG A 215 2.69 -5.53 -1.52
N LEU A 216 2.45 -4.29 -1.12
CA LEU A 216 3.38 -3.16 -1.14
C LEU A 216 3.46 -2.50 0.25
N ALA A 217 3.27 -3.26 1.33
CA ALA A 217 3.18 -2.69 2.68
C ALA A 217 4.45 -1.94 3.10
N ASP A 218 5.60 -2.31 2.53
CA ASP A 218 6.90 -1.66 2.67
C ASP A 218 6.97 -0.26 2.04
N ARG A 219 5.96 0.15 1.26
CA ARG A 219 5.92 1.44 0.55
C ARG A 219 5.05 2.50 1.23
N PHE A 220 4.21 2.11 2.18
CA PHE A 220 3.19 3.00 2.74
C PHE A 220 3.44 3.32 4.21
N ALA A 221 3.15 4.55 4.59
CA ALA A 221 3.12 5.00 5.98
C ALA A 221 1.79 4.65 6.66
N ALA A 222 0.69 4.68 5.91
CA ALA A 222 -0.64 4.22 6.33
C ALA A 222 -1.58 4.15 5.12
N VAL A 223 -2.68 3.41 5.25
CA VAL A 223 -3.69 3.26 4.19
C VAL A 223 -5.12 3.42 4.71
N ASN A 224 -6.05 3.82 3.84
CA ASN A 224 -7.49 3.90 4.14
C ASN A 224 -8.32 3.19 3.08
N MET A 225 -9.17 2.27 3.52
CA MET A 225 -10.14 1.56 2.69
C MET A 225 -11.55 2.02 3.07
N SER A 226 -12.34 2.41 2.08
CA SER A 226 -13.74 2.81 2.28
C SER A 226 -14.66 2.07 1.32
N SER A 227 -15.68 1.40 1.86
CA SER A 227 -16.75 0.69 1.12
C SER A 227 -16.26 -0.33 0.09
N GLY A 228 -15.07 -0.89 0.29
CA GLY A 228 -14.49 -1.93 -0.55
C GLY A 228 -14.72 -3.33 0.02
N HIS A 229 -14.31 -4.35 -0.75
CA HIS A 229 -14.37 -5.76 -0.40
C HIS A 229 -12.97 -6.40 -0.41
N PRO A 230 -12.63 -7.21 0.61
CA PRO A 230 -11.29 -7.79 0.72
C PRO A 230 -11.00 -8.87 -0.31
N ASN A 231 -12.03 -9.51 -0.89
CA ASN A 231 -11.87 -10.58 -1.89
C ASN A 231 -10.94 -11.72 -1.42
N GLY A 232 -10.99 -12.03 -0.11
CA GLY A 232 -10.24 -13.13 0.50
C GLY A 232 -8.74 -12.87 0.71
N VAL A 233 -8.26 -11.63 0.54
CA VAL A 233 -6.84 -11.31 0.76
C VAL A 233 -6.49 -11.29 2.25
N SER A 234 -5.33 -11.85 2.58
CA SER A 234 -4.73 -11.77 3.91
C SER A 234 -4.12 -10.38 4.12
N LEU A 235 -4.42 -9.76 5.27
CA LEU A 235 -3.80 -8.49 5.71
C LEU A 235 -2.55 -8.71 6.57
N LEU A 236 -2.01 -9.93 6.61
CA LEU A 236 -0.92 -10.29 7.52
C LEU A 236 0.35 -9.46 7.33
N ASN A 237 0.63 -9.00 6.10
CA ASN A 237 1.77 -8.13 5.78
C ASN A 237 1.62 -6.69 6.29
N LEU A 238 0.47 -6.29 6.84
CA LEU A 238 0.25 -4.95 7.38
C LEU A 238 0.77 -4.75 8.82
N ALA A 239 1.60 -5.65 9.33
CA ALA A 239 2.15 -5.56 10.69
C ALA A 239 2.76 -4.17 11.00
N ASN A 240 3.44 -3.55 10.04
CA ASN A 240 4.07 -2.23 10.17
C ASN A 240 3.39 -1.13 9.32
N CYS A 241 2.20 -1.39 8.77
CA CYS A 241 1.46 -0.44 7.93
C CYS A 241 0.04 -0.24 8.47
N PRO A 242 -0.20 0.85 9.23
CA PRO A 242 -1.50 1.17 9.80
C PRO A 242 -2.62 1.26 8.75
N ILE A 243 -3.81 0.77 9.10
CA ILE A 243 -4.97 0.74 8.19
C ILE A 243 -6.26 1.27 8.84
N CYS A 244 -6.97 2.16 8.15
CA CYS A 244 -8.36 2.49 8.47
C CYS A 244 -9.30 1.73 7.52
N LEU A 245 -10.32 1.10 8.08
CA LEU A 245 -11.35 0.35 7.36
C LEU A 245 -12.71 1.02 7.63
N GLN A 246 -13.42 1.41 6.58
CA GLN A 246 -14.69 2.11 6.70
C GLN A 246 -15.77 1.48 5.82
N ALA A 247 -16.99 1.44 6.33
CA ALA A 247 -18.19 1.04 5.60
C ALA A 247 -19.44 1.62 6.27
N GLY A 248 -20.54 1.80 5.55
CA GLY A 248 -21.82 2.13 6.18
C GLY A 248 -22.53 0.89 6.70
N ILE A 249 -23.25 0.99 7.82
CA ILE A 249 -23.96 -0.13 8.47
C ILE A 249 -24.88 -0.89 7.50
N ARG A 250 -25.48 -0.15 6.56
CA ARG A 250 -26.40 -0.66 5.55
C ARG A 250 -25.74 -0.84 4.17
N ASP A 251 -24.41 -0.89 4.09
CA ASP A 251 -23.67 -1.21 2.86
C ASP A 251 -23.55 -2.73 2.59
N TRP A 252 -24.40 -3.23 1.70
CA TRP A 252 -24.53 -4.64 1.34
C TRP A 252 -24.32 -4.80 -0.17
N TYR A 253 -23.73 -5.92 -0.59
CA TYR A 253 -23.69 -6.32 -2.00
C TYR A 253 -25.01 -6.98 -2.41
N ASP A 254 -25.43 -7.95 -1.61
CA ASP A 254 -26.66 -8.71 -1.73
C ASP A 254 -27.09 -9.20 -0.33
N GLU A 255 -28.19 -9.96 -0.25
CA GLU A 255 -28.77 -10.47 1.00
C GLU A 255 -27.80 -11.39 1.79
N ASP A 256 -26.81 -11.99 1.14
CA ASP A 256 -25.85 -12.94 1.72
C ASP A 256 -24.45 -12.32 1.91
N ALA A 257 -24.22 -11.08 1.47
CA ALA A 257 -22.90 -10.44 1.43
C ALA A 257 -22.91 -8.97 1.91
N MET A 258 -22.50 -8.76 3.16
CA MET A 258 -22.43 -7.44 3.82
C MET A 258 -21.01 -6.85 3.77
N ARG A 259 -20.80 -5.70 3.10
CA ARG A 259 -19.49 -5.00 3.16
C ARG A 259 -19.16 -4.54 4.56
N SER A 260 -20.18 -4.04 5.28
CA SER A 260 -20.04 -3.56 6.64
C SER A 260 -19.54 -4.63 7.60
N VAL A 261 -20.08 -5.85 7.51
CA VAL A 261 -19.62 -6.98 8.33
C VAL A 261 -18.21 -7.40 7.94
N ARG A 262 -17.90 -7.49 6.64
CA ARG A 262 -16.54 -7.82 6.19
C ARG A 262 -15.51 -6.82 6.70
N ALA A 263 -15.83 -5.52 6.70
CA ALA A 263 -14.97 -4.50 7.30
C ALA A 263 -14.85 -4.68 8.83
N ALA A 264 -15.97 -4.98 9.51
CA ALA A 264 -16.04 -5.16 10.96
C ALA A 264 -15.30 -6.42 11.47
N GLU A 265 -15.28 -7.51 10.70
CA GLU A 265 -14.53 -8.75 10.98
C GLU A 265 -13.02 -8.48 11.18
N PHE A 266 -12.48 -7.45 10.55
CA PHE A 266 -11.06 -7.12 10.66
C PHE A 266 -10.67 -6.49 12.01
N GLU A 267 -11.60 -5.93 12.79
CA GLU A 267 -11.31 -5.44 14.15
C GLU A 267 -10.76 -6.59 15.00
N LYS A 268 -11.42 -7.75 14.93
CA LYS A 268 -11.00 -8.97 15.61
C LYS A 268 -9.77 -9.59 14.95
N THR A 269 -9.77 -9.73 13.63
CA THR A 269 -8.67 -10.36 12.87
C THR A 269 -7.33 -9.66 13.11
N LEU A 270 -7.28 -8.33 13.01
CA LEU A 270 -6.05 -7.56 13.20
C LEU A 270 -5.63 -7.51 14.67
N SER A 271 -6.59 -7.53 15.60
CA SER A 271 -6.30 -7.69 17.03
C SER A 271 -5.71 -9.05 17.37
N GLU A 272 -6.22 -10.13 16.77
CA GLU A 272 -5.68 -11.49 16.92
C GLU A 272 -4.27 -11.59 16.33
N TYR A 273 -4.00 -10.96 15.17
CA TYR A 273 -2.63 -10.87 14.64
C TYR A 273 -1.71 -10.14 15.62
N ARG A 274 -2.12 -8.98 16.14
CA ARG A 274 -1.34 -8.24 17.14
C ARG A 274 -1.04 -9.07 18.38
N ASP A 275 -2.00 -9.85 18.88
CA ASP A 275 -1.81 -10.73 20.03
C ASP A 275 -0.89 -11.92 19.71
N GLN A 276 -1.04 -12.51 18.53
CA GLN A 276 -0.23 -13.64 18.06
C GLN A 276 1.25 -13.26 17.91
N TYR A 277 1.55 -12.10 17.31
CA TYR A 277 2.93 -11.68 17.02
C TYR A 277 3.51 -10.76 18.10
N GLY A 278 2.66 -10.17 18.95
CA GLY A 278 3.06 -9.28 20.04
C GLY A 278 3.57 -7.91 19.60
N PHE A 279 3.19 -7.45 18.40
CA PHE A 279 3.44 -6.10 17.88
C PHE A 279 2.55 -5.80 16.66
N GLY A 280 2.51 -4.54 16.25
CA GLY A 280 1.99 -4.13 14.94
C GLY A 280 0.46 -4.12 14.82
N TYR A 281 0.00 -4.09 13.56
CA TYR A 281 -1.42 -4.09 13.17
C TYR A 281 -2.23 -2.97 13.82
N GLU A 282 -1.67 -1.76 13.81
CA GLU A 282 -2.41 -0.54 14.17
C GLU A 282 -3.58 -0.37 13.19
N HIS A 283 -4.80 -0.27 13.71
CA HIS A 283 -5.98 -0.17 12.88
C HIS A 283 -7.09 0.64 13.51
N ARG A 284 -8.01 1.08 12.66
CA ARG A 284 -9.29 1.66 13.04
C ARG A 284 -10.38 1.10 12.14
N VAL A 285 -11.50 0.69 12.73
CA VAL A 285 -12.70 0.30 11.98
C VAL A 285 -13.84 1.27 12.28
N CYS A 286 -14.40 1.88 11.24
CA CYS A 286 -15.54 2.79 11.33
C CYS A 286 -16.73 2.22 10.56
N ILE A 287 -17.76 1.75 11.26
CA ILE A 287 -19.04 1.35 10.65
C ILE A 287 -20.06 2.48 10.84
N HIS A 288 -20.29 3.25 9.78
CA HIS A 288 -21.07 4.49 9.81
C HIS A 288 -22.57 4.23 9.94
N VAL A 289 -23.24 4.97 10.81
CA VAL A 289 -24.69 4.91 11.06
C VAL A 289 -25.27 6.31 10.82
N PRO A 290 -26.37 6.47 10.06
CA PRO A 290 -27.19 5.44 9.42
C PRO A 290 -26.73 5.09 7.98
N ASN A 291 -25.53 5.47 7.58
CA ASN A 291 -25.10 5.45 6.19
C ASN A 291 -25.03 4.06 5.54
N GLY A 292 -25.23 4.05 4.22
CA GLY A 292 -25.03 2.88 3.35
C GLY A 292 -23.69 2.94 2.62
N HIS A 293 -23.68 2.66 1.32
CA HIS A 293 -22.46 2.63 0.52
C HIS A 293 -21.70 3.96 0.52
N ASN A 294 -22.43 5.07 0.61
CA ASN A 294 -21.90 6.42 0.63
C ASN A 294 -22.02 7.04 2.04
N TYR A 295 -20.90 7.59 2.51
CA TYR A 295 -20.74 8.39 3.72
C TYR A 295 -19.61 9.39 3.48
N SER A 296 -19.47 10.39 4.35
CA SER A 296 -18.35 11.31 4.31
C SER A 296 -17.20 10.79 5.16
N ASP A 297 -16.07 10.47 4.52
CA ASP A 297 -14.77 10.22 5.16
C ASP A 297 -13.71 11.24 4.69
N ASN A 298 -14.16 12.33 4.08
CA ASN A 298 -13.35 13.38 3.48
C ASN A 298 -13.66 14.77 4.07
N ALA A 299 -14.21 14.81 5.29
CA ALA A 299 -14.54 16.03 6.03
C ALA A 299 -14.09 15.91 7.50
N ASP A 300 -13.85 17.04 8.17
CA ASP A 300 -13.38 17.08 9.56
C ASP A 300 -14.52 16.99 10.60
N ASP A 301 -15.77 16.93 10.15
CA ASP A 301 -16.94 16.79 11.02
C ASP A 301 -16.98 15.42 11.73
N GLU A 302 -17.56 15.40 12.93
CA GLU A 302 -17.83 14.14 13.62
C GLU A 302 -18.97 13.39 12.94
N CYS A 303 -18.82 12.08 12.83
CA CYS A 303 -19.82 11.16 12.30
C CYS A 303 -20.17 10.09 13.35
N THR A 304 -21.38 9.57 13.26
CA THR A 304 -21.86 8.49 14.13
C THR A 304 -21.38 7.15 13.56
N VAL A 305 -20.64 6.38 14.36
CA VAL A 305 -20.21 5.02 14.01
C VAL A 305 -20.60 4.03 15.09
N LEU A 306 -20.59 2.73 14.77
CA LEU A 306 -20.68 1.69 15.80
C LEU A 306 -19.53 1.79 16.79
N LYS A 307 -19.84 1.65 18.07
CA LYS A 307 -18.85 1.64 19.15
C LYS A 307 -18.06 0.34 19.23
N ASP A 308 -18.67 -0.78 18.83
CA ASP A 308 -18.05 -2.11 18.85
C ASP A 308 -18.29 -2.84 17.52
N PRO A 309 -17.42 -2.63 16.52
CA PRO A 309 -17.51 -3.33 15.24
C PRO A 309 -17.35 -4.85 15.38
N ALA A 310 -16.50 -5.33 16.29
CA ALA A 310 -16.28 -6.76 16.49
C ALA A 310 -17.57 -7.46 16.98
N LEU A 311 -18.29 -6.85 17.92
CA LEU A 311 -19.60 -7.35 18.35
C LEU A 311 -20.61 -7.41 17.20
N PHE A 312 -20.63 -6.38 16.34
CA PHE A 312 -21.50 -6.38 15.16
C PHE A 312 -21.16 -7.53 14.20
N ALA A 313 -19.88 -7.76 13.92
CA ALA A 313 -19.44 -8.86 13.07
C ALA A 313 -19.79 -10.24 13.67
N ASP A 314 -19.50 -10.45 14.96
CA ASP A 314 -19.79 -11.73 15.63
C ASP A 314 -21.30 -12.03 15.62
N ARG A 315 -22.16 -11.03 15.84
CA ARG A 315 -23.63 -11.21 15.80
C ARG A 315 -24.18 -11.46 14.40
N ALA A 316 -23.58 -10.88 13.36
CA ALA A 316 -24.01 -11.10 11.98
C ALA A 316 -23.90 -12.57 11.53
N GLY A 317 -23.05 -13.37 12.19
CA GLY A 317 -22.94 -14.81 11.95
C GLY A 317 -24.04 -15.66 12.60
N GLU A 318 -24.81 -15.10 13.53
CA GLU A 318 -25.78 -15.83 14.36
C GLU A 318 -27.20 -15.26 14.28
N GLU A 319 -27.33 -13.97 14.01
CA GLU A 319 -28.56 -13.20 14.06
C GLU A 319 -28.93 -12.63 12.69
N ASP A 320 -30.23 -12.43 12.47
CA ASP A 320 -30.74 -11.70 11.32
C ASP A 320 -30.65 -10.19 11.58
N LEU A 321 -29.57 -9.57 11.09
CA LEU A 321 -29.36 -8.13 11.16
C LEU A 321 -29.97 -7.38 9.97
N LEU A 322 -30.40 -8.09 8.92
CA LEU A 322 -30.92 -7.48 7.69
C LEU A 322 -32.38 -7.06 7.87
N SER A 323 -33.22 -7.98 8.36
CA SER A 323 -34.67 -7.75 8.41
C SER A 323 -35.07 -6.46 9.13
N PRO A 324 -34.50 -6.11 10.29
CA PRO A 324 -34.83 -4.83 10.95
C PRO A 324 -34.52 -3.59 10.10
N LEU A 325 -33.50 -3.64 9.24
CA LEU A 325 -33.16 -2.54 8.32
C LEU A 325 -34.06 -2.53 7.08
N MET A 326 -34.45 -3.70 6.58
CA MET A 326 -35.39 -3.85 5.47
C MET A 326 -36.82 -3.42 5.88
N ASP A 327 -37.25 -3.72 7.10
CA ASP A 327 -38.52 -3.27 7.65
C ASP A 327 -38.62 -1.74 7.62
N VAL A 328 -37.52 -1.03 7.96
CA VAL A 328 -37.47 0.45 7.85
C VAL A 328 -37.64 0.92 6.39
N LEU A 329 -37.00 0.23 5.44
CA LEU A 329 -37.12 0.56 4.01
C LEU A 329 -38.56 0.40 3.52
N GLU A 330 -39.25 -0.67 3.93
CA GLU A 330 -40.66 -0.91 3.62
C GLU A 330 -41.58 0.12 4.29
N GLU A 331 -41.36 0.41 5.58
CA GLU A 331 -42.13 1.41 6.33
C GLU A 331 -42.02 2.82 5.75
N CYS A 332 -40.88 3.16 5.15
CA CYS A 332 -40.67 4.45 4.48
C CYS A 332 -41.14 4.45 3.01
N GLU A 333 -41.67 3.33 2.50
CA GLU A 333 -42.13 3.18 1.11
C GLU A 333 -41.02 3.47 0.07
N LEU A 334 -39.75 3.24 0.41
CA LEU A 334 -38.58 3.63 -0.41
C LEU A 334 -38.09 2.52 -1.36
N GLY A 335 -38.46 1.27 -1.11
CA GLY A 335 -38.04 0.13 -1.90
C GLY A 335 -38.20 -1.18 -1.13
N SER A 336 -37.78 -2.28 -1.75
CA SER A 336 -37.87 -3.60 -1.14
C SER A 336 -36.66 -4.50 -1.42
N ASP A 337 -35.57 -3.94 -1.98
CA ASP A 337 -34.34 -4.70 -2.22
C ASP A 337 -33.15 -4.05 -1.52
N VAL A 338 -32.15 -4.89 -1.24
CA VAL A 338 -30.96 -4.50 -0.48
C VAL A 338 -30.05 -3.52 -1.23
N GLY A 339 -30.20 -3.44 -2.57
CA GLY A 339 -29.53 -2.45 -3.39
C GLY A 339 -30.04 -1.05 -3.08
N PHE A 340 -31.35 -0.87 -2.98
CA PHE A 340 -31.93 0.38 -2.47
C PHE A 340 -31.48 0.66 -1.04
N LEU A 341 -31.52 -0.32 -0.14
CA LEU A 341 -31.04 -0.14 1.23
C LEU A 341 -29.59 0.37 1.25
N SER A 342 -28.72 -0.13 0.36
CA SER A 342 -27.30 0.24 0.33
C SER A 342 -27.03 1.59 -0.32
N TYR A 343 -27.71 1.91 -1.42
CA TYR A 343 -27.40 3.09 -2.23
C TYR A 343 -28.35 4.27 -2.01
N TYR A 344 -29.44 4.09 -1.26
CA TYR A 344 -30.31 5.21 -0.91
C TYR A 344 -29.48 6.28 -0.17
N PRO A 345 -29.43 7.53 -0.65
CA PRO A 345 -28.53 8.53 -0.08
C PRO A 345 -28.96 8.87 1.34
N ALA A 346 -28.02 8.79 2.28
CA ALA A 346 -28.20 9.38 3.61
C ALA A 346 -28.35 10.90 3.48
N GLU A 347 -28.92 11.53 4.51
CA GLU A 347 -29.14 12.98 4.65
C GLU A 347 -30.16 13.57 3.66
N VAL A 348 -30.78 12.73 2.82
CA VAL A 348 -31.86 13.14 1.91
C VAL A 348 -33.22 12.99 2.57
N ASP A 349 -33.37 12.03 3.48
CA ASP A 349 -34.59 11.79 4.26
C ASP A 349 -34.24 11.59 5.73
N GLU A 350 -34.33 12.67 6.51
CA GLU A 350 -34.08 12.66 7.96
C GLU A 350 -34.94 11.62 8.68
N VAL A 351 -36.17 11.34 8.20
CA VAL A 351 -37.06 10.36 8.83
C VAL A 351 -36.54 8.94 8.61
N PHE A 352 -36.05 8.64 7.41
CA PHE A 352 -35.43 7.34 7.13
C PHE A 352 -34.16 7.14 7.95
N ASP A 353 -33.31 8.16 8.01
CA ASP A 353 -32.05 8.12 8.76
C ASP A 353 -32.25 7.96 10.27
N ASP A 354 -33.23 8.68 10.85
CA ASP A 354 -33.64 8.54 12.25
C ASP A 354 -34.14 7.12 12.53
N LYS A 355 -34.96 6.55 11.63
CA LYS A 355 -35.49 5.20 11.76
C LYS A 355 -34.41 4.13 11.64
N ILE A 356 -33.46 4.26 10.71
CA ILE A 356 -32.31 3.35 10.62
C ILE A 356 -31.49 3.43 11.91
N THR A 357 -31.22 4.63 12.41
CA THR A 357 -30.50 4.82 13.67
C THR A 357 -31.25 4.19 14.84
N GLN A 358 -32.58 4.32 14.90
CA GLN A 358 -33.42 3.67 15.89
C GLN A 358 -33.40 2.14 15.76
N ALA A 359 -33.47 1.60 14.54
CA ALA A 359 -33.36 0.16 14.32
C ALA A 359 -32.01 -0.38 14.80
N VAL A 360 -30.91 0.33 14.54
CA VAL A 360 -29.56 -0.04 15.01
C VAL A 360 -29.47 0.00 16.55
N THR A 361 -29.97 1.07 17.17
CA THR A 361 -29.74 1.31 18.61
C THR A 361 -30.78 0.67 19.52
N GLU A 362 -32.05 0.63 19.12
CA GLU A 362 -33.16 0.12 19.94
C GLU A 362 -33.55 -1.31 19.58
N THR A 363 -33.65 -1.64 18.28
CA THR A 363 -34.04 -3.00 17.84
C THR A 363 -32.86 -3.96 17.89
N LEU A 364 -31.73 -3.58 17.27
CA LEU A 364 -30.52 -4.38 17.26
C LEU A 364 -29.71 -4.20 18.56
N GLY A 365 -29.91 -3.13 19.33
CA GLY A 365 -29.21 -2.91 20.60
C GLY A 365 -27.71 -2.64 20.44
N LEU A 366 -27.28 -2.12 19.28
CA LEU A 366 -25.88 -1.77 19.02
C LEU A 366 -25.61 -0.34 19.49
N GLU A 367 -24.54 -0.15 20.27
CA GLU A 367 -24.13 1.18 20.74
C GLU A 367 -23.38 1.93 19.64
N THR A 368 -23.58 3.25 19.58
CA THR A 368 -22.88 4.16 18.67
C THR A 368 -22.01 5.17 19.41
N VAL A 369 -21.08 5.78 18.70
CA VAL A 369 -20.16 6.80 19.21
C VAL A 369 -19.87 7.84 18.11
N GLN A 370 -19.59 9.09 18.51
CA GLN A 370 -19.13 10.13 17.58
C GLN A 370 -17.62 10.04 17.39
N VAL A 371 -17.17 10.04 16.15
CA VAL A 371 -15.74 10.06 15.78
C VAL A 371 -15.49 10.96 14.58
N ASN A 372 -14.30 11.54 14.48
CA ASN A 372 -13.81 12.05 13.21
C ASN A 372 -13.27 10.86 12.39
N ALA A 373 -13.95 10.55 11.28
CA ALA A 373 -13.61 9.46 10.37
C ALA A 373 -12.88 9.94 9.09
N ASN A 374 -12.29 11.13 9.13
CA ASN A 374 -11.55 11.67 8.00
C ASN A 374 -10.35 10.78 7.65
N ALA A 375 -10.41 10.18 6.48
CA ALA A 375 -9.41 9.26 5.97
C ALA A 375 -8.03 9.92 5.83
N VAL A 376 -7.98 11.17 5.36
CA VAL A 376 -6.73 11.93 5.21
C VAL A 376 -6.14 12.26 6.59
N ARG A 377 -6.96 12.62 7.58
CA ARG A 377 -6.49 12.86 8.95
C ARG A 377 -5.96 11.59 9.60
N TYR A 378 -6.61 10.45 9.33
CA TYR A 378 -6.12 9.18 9.82
C TYR A 378 -4.75 8.86 9.24
N VAL A 379 -4.58 8.84 7.91
CA VAL A 379 -3.32 8.37 7.31
C VAL A 379 -2.17 9.36 7.56
N SER A 380 -2.43 10.68 7.49
CA SER A 380 -1.39 11.72 7.54
C SER A 380 -0.70 11.87 8.90
N GLN A 381 -1.23 11.26 9.96
CA GLN A 381 -0.58 11.24 11.27
C GLN A 381 0.59 10.24 11.35
N PHE A 382 0.69 9.32 10.39
CA PHE A 382 1.69 8.26 10.39
C PHE A 382 2.91 8.61 9.55
N THR A 383 4.05 8.06 9.95
CA THR A 383 5.30 8.07 9.19
C THR A 383 5.80 6.63 9.16
N ARG A 384 6.20 6.17 7.97
CA ARG A 384 6.68 4.81 7.76
C ARG A 384 7.99 4.60 8.53
N ASP A 385 8.13 3.44 9.16
CA ASP A 385 9.42 2.95 9.61
C ASP A 385 10.01 2.05 8.50
N PRO A 386 11.04 2.49 7.75
CA PRO A 386 11.64 1.66 6.69
C PRO A 386 12.47 0.50 7.24
N ALA A 387 12.79 0.49 8.54
CA ALA A 387 13.63 -0.49 9.18
C ALA A 387 13.01 -0.99 10.50
N PRO A 388 11.80 -1.57 10.45
CA PRO A 388 11.07 -1.93 11.65
C PRO A 388 11.81 -3.02 12.42
N ALA A 389 11.82 -2.91 13.75
CA ALA A 389 12.50 -3.88 14.61
C ALA A 389 11.89 -5.28 14.53
N LYS A 390 10.64 -5.43 14.06
CA LYS A 390 9.98 -6.71 13.85
C LYS A 390 9.18 -6.68 12.56
N LEU A 391 9.06 -7.82 11.88
CA LEU A 391 8.23 -7.96 10.69
C LEU A 391 7.61 -9.36 10.62
N VAL A 392 6.49 -9.43 9.90
CA VAL A 392 5.83 -10.65 9.46
C VAL A 392 5.69 -10.55 7.95
N TRP A 393 6.18 -11.55 7.22
CA TRP A 393 6.11 -11.60 5.77
C TRP A 393 5.41 -12.87 5.30
N ASP A 394 4.15 -12.74 4.93
CA ASP A 394 3.35 -13.73 4.22
C ASP A 394 3.69 -13.68 2.72
N LEU A 395 4.48 -14.66 2.27
CA LEU A 395 4.95 -14.76 0.90
C LEU A 395 3.81 -15.08 -0.09
N SER A 396 2.69 -15.64 0.40
CA SER A 396 1.54 -15.99 -0.44
C SER A 396 0.77 -14.78 -0.95
N THR A 397 0.96 -13.62 -0.30
CA THR A 397 0.33 -12.37 -0.70
C THR A 397 1.18 -11.55 -1.67
N ARG A 398 2.33 -12.04 -2.14
CA ARG A 398 3.15 -11.31 -3.12
C ARG A 398 2.39 -11.02 -4.42
N ALA A 399 2.74 -9.90 -5.04
CA ALA A 399 2.25 -9.52 -6.36
C ALA A 399 3.05 -10.25 -7.44
N SER A 400 2.41 -11.07 -8.28
CA SER A 400 3.09 -11.95 -9.25
C SER A 400 3.95 -11.25 -10.30
N GLU A 401 3.63 -10.00 -10.64
CA GLU A 401 4.38 -9.19 -11.62
C GLU A 401 5.24 -8.11 -10.95
N ARG A 402 5.19 -7.97 -9.61
CA ARG A 402 6.00 -6.98 -8.88
C ARG A 402 7.48 -7.37 -9.02
N GLU A 403 8.28 -6.42 -9.49
CA GLU A 403 9.70 -6.63 -9.78
C GLU A 403 10.57 -6.63 -8.51
N LYS A 404 10.06 -6.04 -7.41
CA LYS A 404 10.79 -5.89 -6.14
C LYS A 404 10.86 -7.20 -5.37
N ARG A 405 12.05 -7.49 -4.86
CA ARG A 405 12.36 -8.72 -4.12
C ARG A 405 12.42 -8.52 -2.61
N ALA A 406 12.70 -7.30 -2.17
CA ALA A 406 12.77 -6.95 -0.78
C ALA A 406 11.38 -6.68 -0.18
N PHE A 407 11.24 -7.03 1.09
CA PHE A 407 10.14 -6.64 1.97
C PHE A 407 10.77 -6.19 3.29
N TYR A 408 10.90 -4.87 3.45
CA TYR A 408 11.77 -4.26 4.46
C TYR A 408 13.21 -4.80 4.35
N TRP A 409 13.71 -5.45 5.40
CA TRP A 409 15.07 -5.99 5.48
C TRP A 409 15.14 -7.52 5.25
N LEU A 410 14.12 -8.11 4.64
CA LEU A 410 14.19 -9.45 4.05
C LEU A 410 14.11 -9.37 2.53
N GLU A 411 14.73 -10.31 1.83
CA GLU A 411 14.68 -10.40 0.37
C GLU A 411 14.46 -11.85 -0.06
N ALA A 412 13.59 -12.09 -1.04
CA ALA A 412 13.41 -13.42 -1.63
C ALA A 412 13.16 -13.32 -3.13
N ASP A 413 13.63 -14.32 -3.88
CA ASP A 413 13.28 -14.45 -5.30
C ASP A 413 11.75 -14.53 -5.49
N THR A 414 11.23 -14.06 -6.62
CA THR A 414 9.78 -14.05 -6.88
C THR A 414 9.17 -15.45 -6.98
N SER A 415 9.98 -16.49 -7.19
CA SER A 415 9.56 -17.90 -7.08
C SER A 415 9.33 -18.39 -5.65
N VAL A 416 9.74 -17.61 -4.64
CA VAL A 416 9.46 -17.87 -3.23
C VAL A 416 8.17 -17.15 -2.86
N ASP A 417 7.07 -17.89 -2.88
CA ASP A 417 5.70 -17.38 -2.93
C ASP A 417 4.75 -18.10 -1.95
N ARG A 418 5.29 -18.85 -1.00
CA ARG A 418 4.52 -19.55 0.04
C ARG A 418 5.24 -19.52 1.37
N GLY A 419 4.47 -19.70 2.45
CA GLY A 419 4.95 -19.67 3.82
C GLY A 419 5.05 -18.26 4.39
N ILE A 420 5.24 -18.21 5.70
CA ILE A 420 5.39 -16.99 6.50
C ILE A 420 6.79 -16.95 7.09
N ILE A 421 7.45 -15.81 6.97
CA ILE A 421 8.71 -15.51 7.66
C ILE A 421 8.44 -14.45 8.72
N THR A 422 8.77 -14.75 9.98
CA THR A 422 8.81 -13.74 11.04
C THR A 422 10.25 -13.38 11.33
N ALA A 423 10.50 -12.10 11.61
CA ALA A 423 11.84 -11.66 11.93
C ALA A 423 11.82 -10.53 12.97
N ALA A 424 12.85 -10.49 13.80
CA ALA A 424 13.00 -9.51 14.88
C ALA A 424 14.46 -9.12 15.08
N TYR A 425 14.69 -7.87 15.48
CA TYR A 425 15.98 -7.33 15.86
C TYR A 425 15.98 -6.86 17.31
N ASP A 426 16.99 -7.28 18.06
CA ASP A 426 17.30 -6.82 19.42
C ASP A 426 18.55 -5.93 19.40
N ALA A 427 18.34 -4.63 19.59
CA ALA A 427 19.42 -3.64 19.63
C ALA A 427 20.38 -3.83 20.80
N ALA A 428 19.94 -4.38 21.93
CA ALA A 428 20.80 -4.56 23.11
C ALA A 428 21.90 -5.59 22.80
N SER A 429 21.53 -6.72 22.21
CA SER A 429 22.45 -7.79 21.84
C SER A 429 22.93 -7.75 20.39
N ASN A 430 22.50 -6.76 19.60
CA ASN A 430 22.77 -6.67 18.16
C ASN A 430 22.41 -7.97 17.43
N THR A 431 21.21 -8.50 17.72
CA THR A 431 20.79 -9.83 17.27
C THR A 431 19.60 -9.74 16.34
N ILE A 432 19.71 -10.35 15.17
CA ILE A 432 18.58 -10.64 14.28
C ILE A 432 18.14 -12.08 14.54
N THR A 433 16.85 -12.29 14.76
CA THR A 433 16.21 -13.61 14.80
C THR A 433 15.28 -13.71 13.60
N VAL A 434 15.38 -14.80 12.83
CA VAL A 434 14.48 -15.12 11.72
C VAL A 434 13.89 -16.51 11.93
N GLU A 435 12.58 -16.63 11.79
CA GLU A 435 11.83 -17.87 11.97
C GLU A 435 10.89 -18.06 10.77
N PRO A 436 11.31 -18.78 9.72
CA PRO A 436 10.43 -19.21 8.65
C PRO A 436 9.56 -20.40 9.09
N ASP A 437 8.32 -20.46 8.62
CA ASP A 437 7.51 -21.67 8.76
C ASP A 437 7.94 -22.79 7.79
N ALA A 438 7.30 -23.95 7.93
CA ALA A 438 7.62 -25.14 7.14
C ALA A 438 7.17 -25.06 5.68
N ASP A 439 6.31 -24.09 5.34
CA ASP A 439 5.73 -23.94 4.00
C ASP A 439 6.55 -23.01 3.10
N VAL A 440 7.56 -22.33 3.65
CA VAL A 440 8.53 -21.53 2.89
C VAL A 440 9.22 -22.40 1.84
N ASN A 441 8.96 -22.07 0.56
CA ASN A 441 9.26 -22.94 -0.58
C ASN A 441 10.60 -22.65 -1.28
N GLY A 442 11.45 -21.82 -0.69
CA GLY A 442 12.77 -21.49 -1.25
C GLY A 442 13.65 -20.70 -0.28
N ASP A 443 14.85 -20.36 -0.73
CA ASP A 443 15.82 -19.61 0.06
C ASP A 443 15.52 -18.10 0.04
N PHE A 444 15.92 -17.41 1.09
CA PHE A 444 15.74 -15.96 1.25
C PHE A 444 16.98 -15.35 1.91
N ALA A 445 17.14 -14.04 1.80
CA ALA A 445 18.23 -13.30 2.38
C ALA A 445 17.76 -12.41 3.53
N ILE A 446 18.62 -12.27 4.53
CA ILE A 446 18.52 -11.29 5.59
C ILE A 446 19.40 -10.11 5.17
N LEU A 447 18.80 -8.93 5.04
CA LEU A 447 19.49 -7.70 4.68
C LEU A 447 19.92 -6.93 5.94
N PHE A 448 21.11 -6.34 5.90
CA PHE A 448 21.61 -5.51 6.99
C PHE A 448 21.27 -4.04 6.72
N HIS A 449 20.16 -3.58 7.27
CA HIS A 449 19.75 -2.18 7.16
C HIS A 449 20.56 -1.27 8.11
N PRO A 450 21.16 -0.16 7.64
CA PRO A 450 22.08 0.65 8.44
C PRO A 450 21.42 1.40 9.61
N ALA A 451 20.10 1.63 9.54
CA ALA A 451 19.34 2.18 10.67
C ALA A 451 18.92 1.11 11.70
N LEU A 452 19.04 -0.18 11.36
CA LEU A 452 18.64 -1.29 12.22
C LEU A 452 19.85 -1.83 12.99
N VAL A 453 20.87 -2.30 12.27
CA VAL A 453 22.01 -3.02 12.88
C VAL A 453 23.14 -2.09 13.33
N ASP A 454 23.76 -2.43 14.46
CA ASP A 454 25.00 -1.79 14.89
C ASP A 454 26.20 -2.47 14.23
N VAL A 455 26.69 -1.89 13.13
CA VAL A 455 27.82 -2.46 12.36
C VAL A 455 29.18 -2.31 13.05
N SER A 456 29.27 -1.53 14.14
CA SER A 456 30.54 -1.31 14.86
C SER A 456 30.93 -2.50 15.73
N ARG A 457 30.04 -3.46 15.90
CA ARG A 457 30.26 -4.72 16.61
C ARG A 457 29.62 -5.88 15.84
N PRO A 458 30.00 -7.13 16.12
CA PRO A 458 29.39 -8.29 15.45
C PRO A 458 27.87 -8.34 15.64
N VAL A 459 27.16 -8.69 14.58
CA VAL A 459 25.73 -8.99 14.56
C VAL A 459 25.55 -10.49 14.75
N ILE A 460 24.62 -10.90 15.60
CA ILE A 460 24.26 -12.31 15.77
C ILE A 460 23.01 -12.59 14.95
N VAL A 461 23.05 -13.54 14.03
CA VAL A 461 21.87 -13.98 13.28
C VAL A 461 21.44 -15.36 13.79
N LYS A 462 20.18 -15.49 14.20
CA LYS A 462 19.62 -16.69 14.82
C LYS A 462 18.42 -17.22 14.03
N THR A 463 18.29 -18.54 14.03
CA THR A 463 17.09 -19.28 13.58
C THR A 463 17.02 -20.59 14.35
N GLY A 464 15.90 -20.87 15.03
CA GLY A 464 15.76 -22.06 15.86
C GLY A 464 16.91 -22.23 16.87
N SER A 465 17.65 -23.34 16.77
CA SER A 465 18.83 -23.61 17.63
C SER A 465 20.15 -23.07 17.08
N ILE A 466 20.16 -22.48 15.89
CA ILE A 466 21.36 -22.01 15.21
C ILE A 466 21.60 -20.54 15.56
N ALA A 467 22.85 -20.20 15.83
CA ALA A 467 23.30 -18.82 15.99
C ALA A 467 24.64 -18.65 15.27
N ARG A 468 24.71 -17.70 14.34
CA ARG A 468 25.95 -17.32 13.64
C ARG A 468 26.31 -15.89 14.05
N THR A 469 27.57 -15.67 14.40
CA THR A 469 28.10 -14.33 14.68
C THR A 469 28.80 -13.82 13.44
N VAL A 470 28.40 -12.65 12.97
CA VAL A 470 28.80 -12.08 11.70
C VAL A 470 29.31 -10.66 11.94
N GLN A 471 30.51 -10.34 11.48
CA GLN A 471 30.94 -8.95 11.40
C GLN A 471 30.40 -8.37 10.08
N VAL A 472 29.47 -7.41 10.19
CA VAL A 472 28.94 -6.71 9.02
C VAL A 472 29.96 -5.67 8.59
N ASN A 473 30.41 -5.77 7.35
CA ASN A 473 31.21 -4.73 6.72
C ASN A 473 30.34 -3.98 5.73
N PRO A 474 29.96 -2.73 6.00
CA PRO A 474 29.08 -1.99 5.09
C PRO A 474 29.69 -1.86 3.69
N SER A 475 28.96 -2.25 2.65
CA SER A 475 29.31 -2.03 1.25
C SER A 475 28.52 -0.84 0.70
N ALA A 476 29.24 0.21 0.28
CA ALA A 476 28.64 1.35 -0.41
C ALA A 476 28.02 0.95 -1.76
N GLU A 477 28.67 0.05 -2.50
CA GLU A 477 28.16 -0.47 -3.79
C GLU A 477 26.84 -1.23 -3.59
N PHE A 478 26.75 -2.07 -2.56
CA PHE A 478 25.50 -2.77 -2.24
C PHE A 478 24.42 -1.83 -1.72
N LEU A 479 24.81 -0.79 -0.97
CA LEU A 479 23.90 0.26 -0.53
C LEU A 479 23.29 1.00 -1.72
N GLU A 480 24.10 1.49 -2.65
CA GLU A 480 23.61 2.16 -3.87
C GLU A 480 22.73 1.22 -4.71
N ALA A 481 23.18 -0.02 -4.93
CA ALA A 481 22.41 -1.01 -5.69
C ALA A 481 21.05 -1.32 -5.06
N SER A 482 20.98 -1.49 -3.73
CA SER A 482 19.72 -1.75 -3.03
C SER A 482 18.80 -0.53 -2.97
N MET A 483 19.34 0.69 -2.88
CA MET A 483 18.54 1.91 -3.01
C MET A 483 17.91 2.01 -4.41
N LEU A 484 18.66 1.69 -5.46
CA LEU A 484 18.17 1.67 -6.85
C LEU A 484 17.17 0.54 -7.10
N GLU A 485 17.43 -0.67 -6.60
CA GLU A 485 16.51 -1.80 -6.70
C GLU A 485 15.18 -1.46 -6.03
N ASN A 486 15.18 -0.85 -4.85
CA ASN A 486 13.95 -0.45 -4.16
C ASN A 486 13.33 0.84 -4.73
N GLY A 487 14.11 1.63 -5.48
CA GLY A 487 13.76 2.99 -5.88
C GLY A 487 13.33 3.86 -4.70
N ASP A 488 13.95 3.62 -3.55
CA ASP A 488 13.71 4.28 -2.27
C ASP A 488 15.01 4.29 -1.46
N PRO A 489 15.61 5.46 -1.20
CA PRO A 489 16.88 5.54 -0.49
C PRO A 489 16.75 5.18 1.00
N ARG A 490 15.52 5.16 1.54
CA ARG A 490 15.27 4.80 2.94
C ARG A 490 15.27 3.30 3.20
N LEU A 491 15.17 2.47 2.16
CA LEU A 491 15.24 1.00 2.23
C LEU A 491 16.64 0.45 1.88
N GLY A 492 17.62 1.32 1.64
CA GLY A 492 18.98 0.92 1.29
C GLY A 492 19.64 0.08 2.39
N CYS A 493 20.22 -1.05 2.01
CA CYS A 493 20.88 -2.00 2.92
C CYS A 493 22.38 -2.08 2.60
N VAL A 494 23.21 -2.37 3.59
CA VAL A 494 24.69 -2.34 3.43
C VAL A 494 25.34 -3.72 3.25
N GLY A 495 24.54 -4.78 3.30
CA GLY A 495 24.97 -6.14 3.04
C GLY A 495 23.82 -7.12 3.20
N ARG A 496 24.08 -8.41 2.94
CA ARG A 496 23.12 -9.49 3.12
C ARG A 496 23.79 -10.81 3.52
N ILE A 497 23.02 -11.73 4.06
CA ILE A 497 23.38 -13.14 4.28
C ILE A 497 22.21 -14.03 3.84
N MET A 498 22.49 -15.13 3.14
CA MET A 498 21.45 -16.09 2.77
C MET A 498 21.03 -16.93 3.99
N TYR A 499 19.76 -17.30 4.05
CA TYR A 499 19.26 -18.18 5.11
C TYR A 499 19.89 -19.58 5.04
N SER A 500 20.15 -20.07 3.83
CA SER A 500 20.92 -21.31 3.61
C SER A 500 22.36 -21.25 4.17
N ASP A 501 23.03 -20.10 4.12
CA ASP A 501 24.38 -19.92 4.69
C ASP A 501 24.37 -19.97 6.23
N LEU A 502 23.24 -19.67 6.86
CA LEU A 502 23.07 -19.83 8.31
C LEU A 502 22.93 -21.31 8.70
N THR A 503 22.16 -22.06 7.91
CA THR A 503 21.69 -23.41 8.21
C THR A 503 22.50 -24.54 7.60
N GLY A 504 23.37 -24.23 6.64
CA GLY A 504 24.30 -25.19 6.04
C GLY A 504 25.26 -25.78 7.07
N SER A 505 25.44 -27.10 7.02
CA SER A 505 26.60 -27.75 7.63
C SER A 505 27.86 -27.22 6.96
N ASP A 506 28.90 -26.98 7.76
CA ASP A 506 30.26 -26.88 7.21
C ASP A 506 30.57 -28.26 6.60
N ASP A 507 30.22 -28.49 5.34
CA ASP A 507 30.58 -29.69 4.55
C ASP A 507 32.08 -29.61 4.17
N ASN A 508 32.93 -29.41 5.18
CA ASN A 508 34.37 -29.56 5.15
C ASN A 508 34.78 -30.41 6.37
N ASP A 509 34.49 -31.70 6.31
CA ASP A 509 35.16 -32.74 7.11
C ASP A 509 35.43 -34.00 6.27
#